data_AF-A0AAN7X2L0-F1
#
_entry.id   AF-A0AAN7X2L0-F1
#
_cell.length_a   1.000
_cell.length_b   1.000
_cell.length_c   1.000
_cell.angle_alpha   90.00
_cell.angle_beta   90.00
_cell.angle_gamma   90.00
#
_symmetry.space_group_name_H-M   'P 1'
#
loop_
_entity.id
_entity.type
_entity.pdbx_description
1 polymer ?
#
loop_
_entity_poly.entity_id
_entity_poly.type
_entity_poly.pdbx_seq_one_letter_code
_entity_poly.pdbx_strand_id
1 'polypeptide(L)'
;MSLWMILPVSLPVLTITGIWVVYAMALYNQHVCPVDNWLYNQSCEEDLYLQSGPTLCCTLDNVPLISKCGTLPPESCFFSLICSTGSFMVMVIVLLRYAHVIEKHQNCVLNTASLSTGWICAAGLIMVGNFQVDNSKVLHYVGAGIAFPTSILFVSLQSALTYRLAKTQGEYNVAHLRLCMTLLAFVALVLSGVFFCQESFVLQHASAIFEWLFCVIIMLFYGTFACEFASMSSDTMVVLARGTLGPAGREHKVDALGPLGGPLPHSQPHTHQPENMSIL
;
A
#
# COMPACT_ATOMS: atom_id res chain seq x y z
N MET A 1 -14.75 -18.03 9.25
CA MET A 1 -13.84 -16.88 9.18
C MET A 1 -13.05 -17.00 7.89
N SER A 2 -13.08 -15.96 7.05
CA SER A 2 -12.40 -15.98 5.76
C SER A 2 -10.89 -15.92 5.94
N LEU A 3 -10.11 -16.78 5.27
CA LEU A 3 -8.63 -16.79 5.36
C LEU A 3 -8.02 -15.45 4.94
N TRP A 4 -8.74 -14.67 4.12
CA TRP A 4 -8.32 -13.35 3.67
C TRP A 4 -8.10 -12.34 4.80
N MET A 5 -8.71 -12.54 5.99
CA MET A 5 -8.47 -11.67 7.14
C MET A 5 -7.03 -11.76 7.69
N ILE A 6 -6.33 -12.86 7.44
CA ILE A 6 -4.94 -13.06 7.91
C ILE A 6 -4.00 -12.08 7.24
N LEU A 7 -4.22 -11.79 5.96
CA LEU A 7 -3.35 -10.94 5.17
C LEU A 7 -3.19 -9.52 5.76
N PRO A 8 -4.25 -8.72 5.97
CA PRO A 8 -4.13 -7.39 6.57
C PRO A 8 -3.61 -7.41 8.00
N VAL A 9 -3.80 -8.49 8.77
CA VAL A 9 -3.21 -8.63 10.12
C VAL A 9 -1.72 -8.95 10.06
N SER A 10 -1.31 -9.81 9.14
CA SER A 10 0.09 -10.23 9.01
C SER A 10 1.00 -9.10 8.54
N LEU A 11 0.52 -8.19 7.68
CA LEU A 11 1.31 -7.05 7.20
C LEU A 11 1.89 -6.18 8.35
N PRO A 12 1.09 -5.60 9.26
CA PRO A 12 1.62 -4.82 10.36
C PRO A 12 2.46 -5.65 11.32
N VAL A 13 2.05 -6.89 11.63
CA VAL A 13 2.81 -7.76 12.54
C VAL A 13 4.21 -8.02 12.01
N LEU A 14 4.33 -8.43 10.75
CA LEU A 14 5.62 -8.72 10.12
C LEU A 14 6.45 -7.46 9.91
N THR A 15 5.83 -6.38 9.42
CA THR A 15 6.56 -5.15 9.10
C THR A 15 7.05 -4.45 10.36
N ILE A 16 6.17 -4.22 11.35
CA ILE A 16 6.53 -3.54 12.60
C ILE A 16 7.58 -4.36 13.36
N THR A 17 7.37 -5.67 13.52
CA THR A 17 8.37 -6.53 14.18
C THR A 17 9.69 -6.52 13.42
N GLY A 18 9.63 -6.61 12.09
CA GLY A 18 10.80 -6.58 11.22
C GLY A 18 11.62 -5.30 11.36
N ILE A 19 11.00 -4.12 11.32
CA ILE A 19 11.73 -2.85 11.47
C ILE A 19 12.34 -2.70 12.86
N TRP A 20 11.69 -3.20 13.92
CA TRP A 20 12.27 -3.22 15.27
C TRP A 20 13.47 -4.17 15.36
N VAL A 21 13.44 -5.31 14.67
CA VAL A 21 14.59 -6.21 14.57
C VAL A 21 15.75 -5.56 13.81
N VAL A 22 15.46 -4.88 12.70
CA VAL A 22 16.45 -4.09 11.95
C VAL A 22 17.08 -3.00 12.84
N TYR A 23 16.26 -2.27 13.59
CA TYR A 23 16.74 -1.29 14.57
C TYR A 23 17.62 -1.93 15.66
N ALA A 24 17.19 -3.04 16.26
CA ALA A 24 17.95 -3.72 17.30
C ALA A 24 19.31 -4.21 16.79
N MET A 25 19.38 -4.73 15.56
CA MET A 25 20.66 -5.10 14.92
C MET A 25 21.54 -3.87 14.68
N ALA A 26 20.97 -2.80 14.11
CA ALA A 26 21.72 -1.56 13.85
C ALA A 26 22.25 -0.92 15.14
N LEU A 27 21.47 -0.99 16.22
CA LEU A 27 21.87 -0.53 17.55
C LEU A 27 22.98 -1.41 18.13
N TYR A 28 22.83 -2.73 18.05
CA TYR A 28 23.85 -3.68 18.53
C TYR A 28 25.19 -3.48 17.81
N ASN A 29 25.14 -3.26 16.49
CA ASN A 29 26.31 -2.99 15.65
C ASN A 29 26.81 -1.53 15.72
N GLN A 30 26.22 -0.68 16.57
CA GLN A 30 26.58 0.74 16.74
C GLN A 30 26.47 1.57 15.45
N HIS A 31 25.61 1.18 14.52
CA HIS A 31 25.35 1.91 13.28
C HIS A 31 24.39 3.10 13.50
N VAL A 32 23.51 3.02 14.51
CA VAL A 32 22.57 4.06 14.90
C VAL A 32 22.55 4.25 16.42
N CYS A 33 22.06 5.40 16.86
CA CYS A 33 21.98 5.73 18.28
C CYS A 33 20.70 5.16 18.92
N PRO A 34 20.69 4.96 20.25
CA PRO A 34 19.46 4.67 20.98
C PRO A 34 18.36 5.71 20.69
N VAL A 35 17.10 5.26 20.64
CA VAL A 35 15.94 6.14 20.41
C VAL A 35 15.70 7.10 21.58
N ASP A 36 16.17 6.75 22.78
CA ASP A 36 16.18 7.62 23.95
C ASP A 36 17.39 8.57 24.00
N ASN A 37 18.31 8.52 23.02
CA ASN A 37 19.43 9.44 22.95
C ASN A 37 19.01 10.80 22.36
N TRP A 38 18.98 11.82 23.22
CA TRP A 38 18.76 13.22 22.82
C TRP A 38 20.05 14.06 22.90
N LEU A 39 21.17 13.45 23.25
CA LEU A 39 22.48 14.09 23.36
C LEU A 39 23.27 13.82 22.07
N TYR A 40 23.18 14.77 21.15
CA TYR A 40 23.97 14.78 19.92
C TYR A 40 24.99 15.91 20.00
N ASN A 41 26.27 15.58 19.86
CA ASN A 41 27.39 16.53 19.91
C ASN A 41 28.44 16.12 18.88
N GLN A 42 29.06 17.11 18.23
CA GLN A 42 30.14 16.88 17.25
C GLN A 42 31.40 16.27 17.87
N SER A 43 31.68 16.54 19.15
CA SER A 43 32.88 16.04 19.82
C SER A 43 32.69 14.72 20.55
N CYS A 44 31.44 14.25 20.74
CA CYS A 44 31.15 12.95 21.32
C CYS A 44 31.87 12.71 22.66
N GLU A 45 31.90 13.71 23.54
CA GLU A 45 32.72 13.66 24.77
C GLU A 45 32.10 12.84 25.91
N GLU A 46 30.80 12.51 25.83
CA GLU A 46 30.09 11.75 26.87
C GLU A 46 29.76 10.32 26.41
N ASP A 47 30.16 9.34 27.23
CA ASP A 47 29.79 7.92 27.05
C ASP A 47 28.30 7.70 27.37
N LEU A 48 27.51 7.18 26.43
CA LEU A 48 26.08 6.86 26.66
C LEU A 48 25.92 5.48 27.31
N TYR A 49 24.98 5.34 28.25
CA TYR A 49 24.82 4.15 29.10
C TYR A 49 24.61 2.83 28.35
N LEU A 50 24.04 2.89 27.14
CA LEU A 50 23.71 1.73 26.31
C LEU A 50 24.79 1.39 25.28
N GLN A 51 25.84 2.21 25.15
CA GLN A 51 26.91 1.98 24.19
C GLN A 51 27.93 1.01 24.76
N SER A 52 28.17 -0.06 24.02
CA SER A 52 29.18 -1.07 24.35
C SER A 52 30.21 -1.07 23.22
N GLY A 53 31.25 -0.25 23.31
CA GLY A 53 32.31 -0.18 22.30
C GLY A 53 33.14 1.12 22.35
N PRO A 54 34.25 1.20 21.60
CA PRO A 54 35.13 2.36 21.57
C PRO A 54 34.62 3.51 20.68
N THR A 55 33.59 3.27 19.86
CA THR A 55 32.98 4.25 18.94
C THR A 55 31.67 4.77 19.53
N LEU A 56 31.63 6.08 19.81
CA LEU A 56 30.47 6.77 20.35
C LEU A 56 29.51 7.13 19.22
N CYS A 57 28.23 6.80 19.40
CA CYS A 57 27.14 7.25 18.53
C CYS A 57 26.59 8.58 19.07
N CYS A 58 26.90 9.65 18.37
CA CYS A 58 26.78 11.03 18.85
C CYS A 58 26.58 12.02 17.70
N THR A 59 26.73 11.55 16.45
CA THR A 59 26.63 12.40 15.26
C THR A 59 25.23 12.32 14.65
N LEU A 60 24.91 13.34 13.85
CA LEU A 60 23.65 13.43 13.11
C LEU A 60 23.46 12.25 12.13
N ASP A 61 24.56 11.71 11.60
CA ASP A 61 24.52 10.60 10.64
C ASP A 61 23.99 9.30 11.25
N ASN A 62 23.97 9.21 12.58
CA ASN A 62 23.53 8.04 13.32
C ASN A 62 22.15 8.23 14.00
N VAL A 63 21.40 9.28 13.69
CA VAL A 63 20.01 9.42 14.13
C VAL A 63 19.21 8.19 13.68
N PRO A 64 18.40 7.57 14.57
CA PRO A 64 17.74 6.28 14.29
C PRO A 64 16.50 6.40 13.39
N LEU A 65 16.65 7.02 12.21
CA LEU A 65 15.68 6.93 11.12
C LEU A 65 15.51 5.47 10.70
N ILE A 66 14.31 5.06 10.29
CA ILE A 66 14.06 3.66 9.86
C ILE A 66 15.01 3.29 8.71
N SER A 67 15.14 4.17 7.73
CA SER A 67 16.02 3.99 6.58
C SER A 67 17.50 3.92 6.96
N LYS A 68 17.92 4.69 7.97
CA LYS A 68 19.29 4.65 8.50
C LYS A 68 19.60 3.30 9.14
N CYS A 69 18.67 2.75 9.93
CA CYS A 69 18.82 1.42 10.54
C CYS A 69 19.03 0.32 9.48
N GLY A 70 18.44 0.47 8.29
CA GLY A 70 18.55 -0.48 7.18
C GLY A 70 19.66 -0.20 6.18
N THR A 71 20.72 0.55 6.54
CA THR A 71 21.72 1.01 5.56
C THR A 71 22.84 0.01 5.31
N LEU A 72 23.38 -0.60 6.37
CA LEU A 72 24.56 -1.47 6.29
C LEU A 72 24.16 -2.95 6.35
N PRO A 73 24.96 -3.89 5.80
CA PRO A 73 24.72 -5.32 6.00
C PRO A 73 25.11 -5.77 7.42
N PRO A 74 24.37 -6.73 8.02
CA PRO A 74 23.26 -7.49 7.44
C PRO A 74 21.89 -6.79 7.49
N GLU A 75 21.76 -5.65 8.16
CA GLU A 75 20.49 -4.95 8.41
C GLU A 75 19.77 -4.54 7.13
N SER A 76 20.54 -4.10 6.13
CA SER A 76 20.04 -3.71 4.81
C SER A 76 19.36 -4.86 4.07
N CYS A 77 19.88 -6.09 4.18
CA CYS A 77 19.24 -7.25 3.57
C CYS A 77 17.87 -7.54 4.20
N PHE A 78 17.78 -7.44 5.54
CA PHE A 78 16.50 -7.58 6.24
C PHE A 78 15.54 -6.44 5.89
N PHE A 79 16.02 -5.20 5.86
CA PHE A 79 15.22 -4.04 5.48
C PHE A 79 14.66 -4.18 4.06
N SER A 80 15.49 -4.55 3.08
CA SER A 80 15.06 -4.82 1.71
C SER A 80 14.02 -5.95 1.64
N LEU A 81 14.21 -7.02 2.40
CA LEU A 81 13.26 -8.14 2.45
C LEU A 81 11.90 -7.71 3.02
N ILE A 82 11.91 -6.96 4.14
CA ILE A 82 10.70 -6.46 4.80
C ILE A 82 9.95 -5.50 3.88
N CYS A 83 10.63 -4.51 3.29
CA CYS A 83 10.01 -3.55 2.38
C CYS A 83 9.46 -4.23 1.12
N SER A 84 10.24 -5.12 0.48
CA SER A 84 9.79 -5.83 -0.73
C SER A 84 8.60 -6.74 -0.46
N THR A 85 8.63 -7.49 0.65
CA THR A 85 7.51 -8.35 1.07
C THR A 85 6.28 -7.52 1.43
N GLY A 86 6.48 -6.44 2.19
CA GLY A 86 5.43 -5.50 2.58
C GLY A 86 4.76 -4.86 1.36
N SER A 87 5.54 -4.41 0.37
CA SER A 87 5.03 -3.89 -0.90
C SER A 87 4.16 -4.90 -1.64
N PHE A 88 4.58 -6.15 -1.74
CA PHE A 88 3.79 -7.20 -2.37
C PHE A 88 2.46 -7.43 -1.61
N MET A 89 2.52 -7.53 -0.28
CA MET A 89 1.33 -7.68 0.56
C MET A 89 0.38 -6.48 0.42
N VAL A 90 0.90 -5.25 0.39
CA VAL A 90 0.13 -4.04 0.13
C VAL A 90 -0.57 -4.12 -1.23
N MET A 91 0.14 -4.49 -2.30
CA MET A 91 -0.47 -4.63 -3.63
C MET A 91 -1.66 -5.60 -3.63
N VAL A 92 -1.51 -6.76 -2.95
CA VAL A 92 -2.57 -7.76 -2.83
C VAL A 92 -3.73 -7.24 -1.99
N ILE A 93 -3.47 -6.64 -0.82
CA ILE A 93 -4.53 -6.06 0.03
C ILE A 93 -5.31 -4.98 -0.73
N VAL A 94 -4.60 -4.09 -1.42
CA VAL A 94 -5.21 -3.00 -2.21
C VAL A 94 -6.08 -3.55 -3.35
N LEU A 95 -5.62 -4.60 -4.03
CA LEU A 95 -6.38 -5.27 -5.08
C LEU A 95 -7.64 -5.98 -4.54
N LEU A 96 -7.51 -6.71 -3.43
CA LEU A 96 -8.64 -7.36 -2.76
C LEU A 96 -9.66 -6.33 -2.29
N ARG A 97 -9.18 -5.21 -1.72
CA ARG A 97 -10.03 -4.10 -1.30
C ARG A 97 -10.77 -3.49 -2.48
N TYR A 98 -10.07 -3.26 -3.60
CA TYR A 98 -10.68 -2.75 -4.82
C TYR A 98 -11.81 -3.64 -5.32
N ALA A 99 -11.61 -4.95 -5.38
CA ALA A 99 -12.63 -5.92 -5.78
C ALA A 99 -13.82 -5.97 -4.80
N HIS A 100 -13.54 -5.96 -3.49
CA HIS A 100 -14.58 -5.93 -2.47
C HIS A 100 -15.49 -4.70 -2.59
N VAL A 101 -14.92 -3.53 -2.89
CA VAL A 101 -15.69 -2.30 -3.10
C VAL A 101 -16.57 -2.40 -4.35
N ILE A 102 -16.06 -2.97 -5.45
CA ILE A 102 -16.84 -3.19 -6.69
C ILE A 102 -18.05 -4.09 -6.41
N GLU A 103 -17.83 -5.20 -5.72
CA GLU A 103 -18.88 -6.16 -5.36
C GLU A 103 -20.00 -5.48 -4.55
N LYS A 104 -19.63 -4.63 -3.59
CA LYS A 104 -20.60 -4.02 -2.67
C LYS A 104 -21.38 -2.85 -3.27
N HIS A 105 -20.78 -2.02 -4.13
CA HIS A 105 -21.35 -0.68 -4.44
C HIS A 105 -21.14 -0.16 -5.87
N GLN A 106 -20.75 -1.01 -6.84
CA GLN A 106 -20.34 -0.64 -8.21
C GLN A 106 -19.07 0.24 -8.27
N ASN A 107 -18.37 0.18 -9.41
CA ASN A 107 -17.06 0.81 -9.58
C ASN A 107 -17.18 2.34 -9.61
N CYS A 108 -16.37 3.04 -8.84
CA CYS A 108 -16.33 4.51 -8.81
C CYS A 108 -14.89 5.02 -8.96
N VAL A 109 -14.74 6.27 -9.42
CA VAL A 109 -13.44 6.92 -9.60
C VAL A 109 -12.60 6.87 -8.33
N LEU A 110 -13.23 7.00 -7.16
CA LEU A 110 -12.55 6.96 -5.86
C LEU A 110 -11.90 5.59 -5.59
N ASN A 111 -12.54 4.49 -6.01
CA ASN A 111 -12.02 3.15 -5.84
C ASN A 111 -10.80 2.91 -6.75
N THR A 112 -10.89 3.31 -8.02
CA THR A 112 -9.76 3.21 -8.96
C THR A 112 -8.60 4.12 -8.55
N ALA A 113 -8.87 5.35 -8.11
CA ALA A 113 -7.83 6.24 -7.58
C ALA A 113 -7.14 5.62 -6.35
N SER A 114 -7.89 4.96 -5.47
CA SER A 114 -7.32 4.28 -4.32
C SER A 114 -6.45 3.08 -4.73
N LEU A 115 -6.87 2.28 -5.72
CA LEU A 115 -6.05 1.20 -6.27
C LEU A 115 -4.71 1.74 -6.80
N SER A 116 -4.77 2.75 -7.66
CA SER A 116 -3.57 3.34 -8.27
C SER A 116 -2.61 3.92 -7.22
N THR A 117 -3.13 4.66 -6.25
CA THR A 117 -2.30 5.27 -5.20
C THR A 117 -1.67 4.24 -4.28
N GLY A 118 -2.36 3.15 -3.95
CA GLY A 118 -1.81 2.05 -3.18
C GLY A 118 -0.68 1.31 -3.91
N TRP A 119 -0.79 1.11 -5.23
CA TRP A 119 0.27 0.49 -6.04
C TRP A 119 1.47 1.42 -6.26
N ILE A 120 1.24 2.71 -6.46
CA ILE A 120 2.33 3.71 -6.53
C ILE A 120 3.07 3.75 -5.18
N CYS A 121 2.35 3.69 -4.06
CA CYS A 121 2.95 3.59 -2.73
C CYS A 121 3.84 2.34 -2.60
N ALA A 122 3.35 1.17 -3.02
CA ALA A 122 4.13 -0.08 -3.00
C ALA A 122 5.40 0.01 -3.86
N ALA A 123 5.33 0.65 -5.04
CA ALA A 123 6.49 0.88 -5.89
C ALA A 123 7.54 1.79 -5.21
N GLY A 124 7.08 2.88 -4.57
CA GLY A 124 7.96 3.74 -3.77
C GLY A 124 8.62 2.98 -2.62
N LEU A 125 7.88 2.13 -1.90
CA LEU A 125 8.41 1.33 -0.80
C LEU A 125 9.43 0.28 -1.28
N ILE A 126 9.27 -0.29 -2.47
CA ILE A 126 10.30 -1.16 -3.08
C ILE A 126 11.59 -0.36 -3.31
N MET A 127 11.49 0.86 -3.83
CA MET A 127 12.66 1.72 -4.03
C MET A 127 13.37 2.03 -2.70
N VAL A 128 12.62 2.49 -1.68
CA VAL A 128 13.16 2.78 -0.33
C VAL A 128 13.89 1.58 0.24
N GLY A 129 13.31 0.38 0.12
CA GLY A 129 13.88 -0.85 0.68
C GLY A 129 15.15 -1.33 -0.03
N ASN A 130 15.26 -1.13 -1.35
CA ASN A 130 16.36 -1.71 -2.15
C ASN A 130 17.48 -0.70 -2.46
N PHE A 131 17.21 0.60 -2.37
CA PHE A 131 18.21 1.65 -2.53
C PHE A 131 18.48 2.27 -1.16
N GLN A 132 19.58 1.88 -0.51
CA GLN A 132 19.90 2.33 0.84
C GLN A 132 20.25 3.82 0.85
N VAL A 133 19.87 4.50 1.93
CA VAL A 133 19.98 5.97 2.02
C VAL A 133 21.42 6.44 1.86
N ASP A 134 22.43 5.74 2.37
CA ASP A 134 23.82 6.21 2.22
C ASP A 134 24.50 5.75 0.91
N ASN A 135 24.03 4.68 0.28
CA ASN A 135 24.62 4.12 -0.94
C ASN A 135 23.99 4.68 -2.23
N SER A 136 22.70 4.99 -2.20
CA SER A 136 21.95 5.47 -3.36
C SER A 136 20.90 6.52 -2.96
N LYS A 137 21.39 7.62 -2.37
CA LYS A 137 20.62 8.76 -1.85
C LYS A 137 19.48 9.20 -2.75
N VAL A 138 19.78 9.46 -4.03
CA VAL A 138 18.81 10.00 -4.98
C VAL A 138 17.63 9.04 -5.16
N LEU A 139 17.90 7.76 -5.43
CA LEU A 139 16.85 6.77 -5.64
C LEU A 139 16.08 6.49 -4.35
N HIS A 140 16.76 6.48 -3.20
CA HIS A 140 16.13 6.34 -1.90
C HIS A 140 15.11 7.45 -1.64
N TYR A 141 15.52 8.71 -1.77
CA TYR A 141 14.66 9.86 -1.51
C TYR A 141 13.55 10.03 -2.55
N VAL A 142 13.79 9.65 -3.82
CA VAL A 142 12.71 9.54 -4.82
C VAL A 142 11.69 8.49 -4.37
N GLY A 143 12.16 7.32 -3.92
CA GLY A 143 11.30 6.28 -3.37
C GLY A 143 10.46 6.77 -2.17
N ALA A 144 11.10 7.44 -1.21
CA ALA A 144 10.42 7.98 -0.03
C ALA A 144 9.40 9.08 -0.39
N GLY A 145 9.79 9.98 -1.30
CA GLY A 145 8.93 11.03 -1.84
C GLY A 145 7.74 10.51 -2.65
N ILE A 146 7.81 9.28 -3.16
CA ILE A 146 6.66 8.58 -3.75
C ILE A 146 5.85 7.89 -2.66
N ALA A 147 6.50 7.05 -1.84
CA ALA A 147 5.84 6.15 -0.89
C ALA A 147 5.01 6.90 0.17
N PHE A 148 5.58 7.92 0.81
CA PHE A 148 4.94 8.56 1.96
C PHE A 148 3.75 9.46 1.58
N PRO A 149 3.84 10.34 0.56
CA PRO A 149 2.69 11.14 0.16
C PRO A 149 1.57 10.28 -0.44
N THR A 150 1.91 9.26 -1.24
CA THR A 150 0.88 8.39 -1.82
C THR A 150 0.23 7.45 -0.80
N SER A 151 0.91 7.08 0.28
CA SER A 151 0.26 6.35 1.38
C SER A 151 -0.77 7.23 2.11
N ILE A 152 -0.47 8.51 2.36
CA ILE A 152 -1.44 9.48 2.91
C ILE A 152 -2.66 9.62 2.00
N LEU A 153 -2.42 9.79 0.69
CA LEU A 153 -3.50 9.88 -0.27
C LEU A 153 -4.35 8.59 -0.26
N PHE A 154 -3.70 7.42 -0.27
CA PHE A 154 -4.37 6.13 -0.19
C PHE A 154 -5.27 6.01 1.04
N VAL A 155 -4.74 6.26 2.25
CA VAL A 155 -5.53 6.12 3.50
C VAL A 155 -6.65 7.16 3.61
N SER A 156 -6.46 8.35 3.02
CA SER A 156 -7.50 9.38 2.90
C SER A 156 -8.66 8.91 2.01
N LEU A 157 -8.34 8.37 0.83
CA LEU A 157 -9.32 7.81 -0.10
C LEU A 157 -10.06 6.61 0.53
N GLN A 158 -9.33 5.74 1.25
CA GLN A 158 -9.92 4.59 1.94
C GLN A 158 -10.81 5.01 3.12
N SER A 159 -10.44 6.05 3.87
CA SER A 159 -11.31 6.61 4.92
C SER A 159 -12.62 7.13 4.33
N ALA A 160 -12.55 7.90 3.24
CA ALA A 160 -13.73 8.40 2.53
C ALA A 160 -14.59 7.27 1.95
N LEU A 161 -13.98 6.25 1.34
CA LEU A 161 -14.68 5.05 0.86
C LEU A 161 -15.36 4.31 2.00
N THR A 162 -14.70 4.18 3.16
CA THR A 162 -15.26 3.49 4.33
C THR A 162 -16.54 4.18 4.81
N TYR A 163 -16.55 5.51 4.90
CA TYR A 163 -17.77 6.26 5.21
C TYR A 163 -18.87 6.07 4.17
N ARG A 164 -18.54 6.11 2.88
CA ARG A 164 -19.51 5.92 1.80
C ARG A 164 -20.15 4.52 1.80
N LEU A 165 -19.42 3.52 2.29
CA LEU A 165 -19.86 2.12 2.32
C LEU A 165 -20.53 1.73 3.65
N ALA A 166 -20.40 2.54 4.70
CA ALA A 166 -20.91 2.24 6.03
C ALA A 166 -22.46 2.29 6.06
N LYS A 167 -23.06 1.19 6.53
CA LYS A 167 -24.52 1.06 6.74
C LYS A 167 -24.86 0.81 8.20
N THR A 168 -23.93 0.29 8.97
CA THR A 168 -24.10 -0.05 10.39
C THR A 168 -23.26 0.86 11.28
N GLN A 169 -23.67 1.02 12.54
CA GLN A 169 -22.90 1.80 13.54
C GLN A 169 -21.47 1.26 13.71
N GLY A 170 -21.27 -0.06 13.63
CA GLY A 170 -19.94 -0.67 13.66
C GLY A 170 -19.06 -0.24 12.48
N GLU A 171 -19.61 -0.20 11.27
CA GLU A 171 -18.87 0.29 10.09
C GLU A 171 -18.56 1.80 10.19
N TYR A 172 -19.46 2.61 10.75
CA TYR A 172 -19.19 4.02 11.04
C TYR A 172 -18.06 4.18 12.09
N ASN A 173 -18.03 3.36 13.13
CA ASN A 173 -16.94 3.39 14.11
C ASN A 173 -15.58 3.08 13.46
N VAL A 174 -15.52 2.11 12.55
CA VAL A 174 -14.30 1.83 11.75
C VAL A 174 -13.93 3.03 10.87
N ALA A 175 -14.92 3.70 10.27
CA ALA A 175 -14.68 4.90 9.46
C ALA A 175 -14.08 6.05 10.31
N HIS A 176 -14.61 6.29 11.52
CA HIS A 176 -14.05 7.27 12.47
C HIS A 176 -12.64 6.90 12.91
N LEU A 177 -12.39 5.62 13.22
CA LEU A 177 -11.05 5.14 13.55
C LEU A 177 -10.06 5.43 12.40
N ARG A 178 -10.42 5.06 11.17
CA ARG A 178 -9.59 5.30 9.98
C ARG A 178 -9.33 6.76 9.71
N LEU A 179 -10.33 7.62 9.90
CA LEU A 179 -10.16 9.07 9.78
C LEU A 179 -9.19 9.60 10.82
N CYS A 180 -9.33 9.20 12.09
CA CYS A 180 -8.43 9.58 13.17
C CYS A 180 -6.98 9.15 12.86
N MET A 181 -6.77 7.88 12.47
CA MET A 181 -5.46 7.37 12.07
C MET A 181 -4.89 8.13 10.87
N THR A 182 -5.71 8.45 9.87
CA THR A 182 -5.28 9.24 8.71
C THR A 182 -4.81 10.63 9.11
N LEU A 183 -5.56 11.32 9.97
CA LEU A 183 -5.18 12.64 10.47
C LEU A 183 -3.88 12.59 11.29
N LEU A 184 -3.74 11.59 12.17
CA LEU A 184 -2.52 11.39 12.95
C LEU A 184 -1.31 11.09 12.05
N ALA A 185 -1.47 10.22 11.03
CA ALA A 185 -0.43 9.92 10.05
C ALA A 185 -0.05 11.17 9.25
N PHE A 186 -1.02 11.99 8.84
CA PHE A 186 -0.76 13.23 8.12
C PHE A 186 0.07 14.21 8.97
N VAL A 187 -0.34 14.43 10.22
CA VAL A 187 0.40 15.27 11.17
C VAL A 187 1.82 14.71 11.40
N ALA A 188 1.96 13.41 11.62
CA ALA A 188 3.26 12.77 11.79
C ALA A 188 4.17 12.95 10.56
N LEU A 189 3.65 12.73 9.35
CA LEU A 189 4.43 12.93 8.13
C LEU A 189 4.88 14.38 7.94
N VAL A 190 3.97 15.34 8.18
CA VAL A 190 4.29 16.78 8.07
C VAL A 190 5.35 17.17 9.09
N LEU A 191 5.21 16.76 10.36
CA LEU A 191 6.20 17.05 11.39
C LEU A 191 7.54 16.38 11.09
N SER A 192 7.54 15.13 10.63
CA SER A 192 8.75 14.44 10.19
C SER A 192 9.46 15.22 9.10
N GLY A 193 8.77 15.60 8.02
CA GLY A 193 9.36 16.36 6.91
C GLY A 193 9.86 17.75 7.30
N VAL A 194 9.06 18.50 8.07
CA VAL A 194 9.43 19.86 8.52
C VAL A 194 10.66 19.83 9.42
N PHE A 195 10.72 18.89 10.36
CA PHE A 195 11.83 18.76 11.28
C PHE A 195 13.08 18.16 10.64
N PHE A 196 12.92 17.28 9.64
CA PHE A 196 14.03 16.71 8.87
C PHE A 196 14.87 17.79 8.18
N CYS A 197 14.22 18.82 7.65
CA CYS A 197 14.88 19.91 6.94
C CYS A 197 15.60 20.93 7.85
N GLN A 198 15.52 20.77 9.18
CA GLN A 198 16.14 21.70 10.14
C GLN A 198 17.57 21.27 10.44
N GLU A 199 18.46 22.22 10.75
CA GLU A 199 19.85 21.93 11.13
C GLU A 199 19.99 21.49 12.61
N SER A 200 18.92 21.56 13.40
CA SER A 200 18.95 21.21 14.82
C SER A 200 18.93 19.68 15.02
N PHE A 201 19.91 19.17 15.78
CA PHE A 201 19.98 17.76 16.15
C PHE A 201 18.70 17.24 16.83
N VAL A 202 18.13 18.04 17.74
CA VAL A 202 16.90 17.70 18.47
C VAL A 202 15.72 17.57 17.51
N LEU A 203 15.62 18.48 16.53
CA LEU A 203 14.54 18.42 15.54
C LEU A 203 14.72 17.25 14.59
N GLN A 204 15.94 16.95 14.14
CA GLN A 204 16.15 15.77 13.29
C GLN A 204 15.90 14.46 14.03
N HIS A 205 16.26 14.37 15.32
CA HIS A 205 15.86 13.22 16.14
C HIS A 205 14.33 13.14 16.27
N ALA A 206 13.65 14.25 16.57
CA ALA A 206 12.20 14.30 16.60
C ALA A 206 11.58 13.88 15.24
N SER A 207 12.20 14.25 14.12
CA SER A 207 11.79 13.83 12.78
C SER A 207 11.81 12.31 12.63
N ALA A 208 12.83 11.63 13.16
CA ALA A 208 12.90 10.18 13.18
C ALA A 208 11.76 9.58 14.02
N ILE A 209 11.47 10.11 15.21
CA ILE A 209 10.33 9.66 16.01
C ILE A 209 9.01 9.77 15.22
N PHE A 210 8.80 10.88 14.52
CA PHE A 210 7.61 11.06 13.69
C PHE A 210 7.58 10.16 12.45
N GLU A 211 8.73 9.82 11.85
CA GLU A 211 8.84 8.81 10.78
C GLU A 211 8.38 7.43 11.29
N TRP A 212 8.87 7.01 12.46
CA TRP A 212 8.46 5.76 13.11
C TRP A 212 6.96 5.75 13.41
N LEU A 213 6.45 6.82 14.01
CA LEU A 213 5.04 6.97 14.33
C LEU A 213 4.17 6.89 13.07
N PHE A 214 4.55 7.61 12.02
CA PHE A 214 3.88 7.56 10.72
C PHE A 214 3.82 6.14 10.16
N CYS A 215 4.96 5.44 10.11
CA CYS A 215 5.04 4.08 9.59
C CYS A 215 4.13 3.11 10.37
N VAL A 216 4.18 3.15 11.71
CA VAL A 216 3.34 2.31 12.58
C VAL A 216 1.87 2.59 12.36
N ILE A 217 1.45 3.86 12.28
CA ILE A 217 0.04 4.21 12.04
C ILE A 217 -0.43 3.69 10.68
N ILE A 218 0.36 3.86 9.62
CA ILE A 218 0.02 3.36 8.28
C ILE A 218 -0.12 1.83 8.29
N MET A 219 0.80 1.11 8.95
CA MET A 219 0.72 -0.35 9.08
C MET A 219 -0.53 -0.79 9.84
N LEU A 220 -0.84 -0.13 10.96
CA LEU A 220 -2.07 -0.41 11.72
C LEU A 220 -3.32 -0.09 10.92
N PHE A 221 -3.30 0.96 10.07
CA PHE A 221 -4.41 1.30 9.18
C PHE A 221 -4.70 0.13 8.23
N TYR A 222 -3.68 -0.46 7.60
CA TYR A 222 -3.86 -1.67 6.79
C TYR A 222 -4.45 -2.83 7.61
N GLY A 223 -4.03 -2.98 8.87
CA GLY A 223 -4.61 -3.95 9.81
C GLY A 223 -6.12 -3.85 9.96
N THR A 224 -6.69 -2.64 9.89
CA THR A 224 -8.13 -2.44 10.02
C THR A 224 -8.95 -3.11 8.90
N PHE A 225 -8.35 -3.41 7.73
CA PHE A 225 -9.05 -4.11 6.65
C PHE A 225 -9.44 -5.54 7.01
N ALA A 226 -8.86 -6.11 8.08
CA ALA A 226 -9.25 -7.42 8.59
C ALA A 226 -10.76 -7.51 8.87
N CYS A 227 -11.37 -6.41 9.34
CA CYS A 227 -12.81 -6.35 9.62
C CYS A 227 -13.65 -6.60 8.37
N GLU A 228 -13.32 -5.98 7.23
CA GLU A 228 -14.05 -6.22 5.99
C GLU A 228 -13.66 -7.54 5.33
N PHE A 229 -12.37 -7.93 5.42
CA PHE A 229 -11.86 -9.13 4.77
C PHE A 229 -12.39 -10.40 5.43
N ALA A 230 -12.77 -10.34 6.70
CA ALA A 230 -13.47 -11.43 7.39
C ALA A 230 -14.79 -11.82 6.71
N SER A 231 -15.42 -10.89 5.98
CA SER A 231 -16.69 -11.08 5.28
C SER A 231 -16.55 -11.39 3.78
N MET A 232 -15.32 -11.47 3.25
CA MET A 232 -15.09 -11.71 1.81
C MET A 232 -15.56 -13.11 1.38
N SER A 233 -16.41 -13.13 0.34
CA SER A 233 -17.02 -14.31 -0.28
C SER A 233 -16.24 -14.79 -1.51
N SER A 234 -16.63 -15.95 -2.06
CA SER A 234 -16.18 -16.42 -3.37
C SER A 234 -16.54 -15.42 -4.50
N ASP A 235 -17.56 -14.59 -4.31
CA ASP A 235 -18.00 -13.59 -5.29
C ASP A 235 -16.95 -12.50 -5.52
N THR A 236 -16.21 -12.08 -4.49
CA THR A 236 -15.09 -11.14 -4.66
C THR A 236 -14.01 -11.73 -5.58
N MET A 237 -13.79 -13.04 -5.50
CA MET A 237 -12.83 -13.75 -6.37
C MET A 237 -13.33 -13.80 -7.81
N VAL A 238 -14.64 -13.94 -8.03
CA VAL A 238 -15.24 -13.88 -9.37
C VAL A 238 -15.08 -12.48 -9.98
N VAL A 239 -15.20 -11.41 -9.19
CA VAL A 239 -14.94 -10.03 -9.66
C VAL A 239 -13.49 -9.90 -10.16
N LEU A 240 -12.52 -10.43 -9.41
CA LEU A 240 -11.11 -10.45 -9.82
C LEU A 240 -10.88 -11.27 -11.09
N ALA A 241 -11.50 -12.44 -11.20
CA ALA A 241 -11.42 -13.29 -12.40
C ALA A 241 -12.03 -12.62 -13.64
N ARG A 242 -13.16 -11.91 -13.48
CA ARG A 242 -13.79 -11.18 -14.60
C ARG A 242 -12.98 -9.96 -15.04
N GLY A 243 -12.33 -9.26 -14.10
CA GLY A 243 -11.42 -8.16 -14.41
C GLY A 243 -10.18 -8.59 -15.21
N THR A 244 -9.73 -9.83 -15.03
CA THR A 244 -8.61 -10.43 -15.78
C THR A 244 -9.04 -11.03 -17.13
N LEU A 245 -10.30 -11.45 -17.28
CA LEU A 245 -10.83 -12.06 -18.51
C LEU A 245 -11.36 -11.06 -19.57
N GLY A 246 -11.56 -9.79 -19.22
CA GLY A 246 -12.00 -8.74 -20.14
C GLY A 246 -13.36 -9.00 -20.83
N PRO A 247 -13.89 -8.04 -21.61
CA PRO A 247 -15.18 -8.18 -22.30
C PRO A 247 -15.20 -9.27 -23.39
N ALA A 248 -14.03 -9.70 -23.86
CA ALA A 248 -13.88 -10.60 -25.02
C ALA A 248 -14.44 -12.02 -24.79
N GLY A 249 -14.68 -12.44 -23.55
CA GLY A 249 -15.25 -13.75 -23.24
C GLY A 249 -16.79 -13.84 -23.38
N ARG A 250 -17.48 -12.72 -23.62
CA ARG A 250 -18.95 -12.67 -23.63
C ARG A 250 -19.57 -12.80 -25.02
N GLU A 251 -18.85 -12.48 -26.09
CA GLU A 251 -19.36 -12.59 -27.46
C GLU A 251 -19.21 -14.01 -28.04
N HIS A 252 -18.21 -14.79 -27.60
CA HIS A 252 -17.95 -16.10 -28.23
C HIS A 252 -18.85 -17.26 -27.77
N LYS A 253 -19.73 -17.06 -26.78
CA LYS A 253 -20.55 -18.15 -26.22
C LYS A 253 -22.03 -18.10 -26.63
N VAL A 254 -22.46 -17.08 -27.37
CA VAL A 254 -23.86 -16.95 -27.82
C VAL A 254 -24.07 -17.52 -29.23
N ASP A 255 -23.03 -17.62 -30.07
CA ASP A 255 -23.16 -18.10 -31.45
C ASP A 255 -22.91 -19.61 -31.66
N ALA A 256 -22.61 -20.37 -30.61
CA ALA A 256 -22.21 -21.78 -30.72
C ALA A 256 -23.34 -22.82 -30.50
N LEU A 257 -24.61 -22.41 -30.49
CA LEU A 257 -25.76 -23.31 -30.31
C LEU A 257 -26.89 -23.01 -31.31
N GLY A 258 -26.66 -23.36 -32.58
CA GLY A 258 -27.70 -23.55 -33.60
C GLY A 258 -27.71 -25.02 -34.05
N PRO A 259 -28.86 -25.73 -34.07
CA PRO A 259 -28.89 -27.17 -34.29
C PRO A 259 -28.74 -27.56 -35.77
N LEU A 260 -28.02 -28.67 -35.99
CA LEU A 260 -27.83 -29.36 -37.26
C LEU A 260 -29.13 -29.97 -37.80
N GLY A 261 -29.34 -29.86 -39.13
CA GLY A 261 -30.24 -30.70 -39.92
C GLY A 261 -30.25 -30.32 -41.40
N GLY A 262 -29.67 -31.15 -42.29
CA GLY A 262 -29.78 -31.04 -43.77
C GLY A 262 -30.88 -31.96 -44.36
N PRO A 263 -30.87 -32.36 -45.66
CA PRO A 263 -30.55 -31.62 -46.91
C PRO A 263 -31.56 -31.83 -48.11
N LEU A 264 -31.72 -30.82 -49.00
CA LEU A 264 -31.99 -30.78 -50.50
C LEU A 264 -33.16 -31.58 -51.18
N PRO A 265 -33.56 -31.40 -52.50
CA PRO A 265 -33.24 -30.41 -53.57
C PRO A 265 -34.42 -29.93 -54.52
N HIS A 266 -34.09 -29.09 -55.54
CA HIS A 266 -34.78 -28.72 -56.82
C HIS A 266 -36.00 -27.75 -56.77
N SER A 267 -36.29 -26.81 -57.70
CA SER A 267 -35.84 -26.44 -59.06
C SER A 267 -36.51 -25.12 -59.57
N GLN A 268 -35.72 -24.14 -60.04
CA GLN A 268 -35.86 -23.23 -61.22
C GLN A 268 -37.17 -22.40 -61.54
N PRO A 269 -37.19 -21.42 -62.51
CA PRO A 269 -37.55 -20.00 -62.24
C PRO A 269 -38.65 -19.37 -63.15
N HIS A 270 -38.82 -18.03 -63.04
CA HIS A 270 -39.57 -17.04 -63.87
C HIS A 270 -41.05 -16.76 -63.54
N THR A 271 -41.42 -15.48 -63.30
CA THR A 271 -42.17 -14.61 -64.24
C THR A 271 -42.58 -13.24 -63.65
N HIS A 272 -42.33 -12.20 -64.46
CA HIS A 272 -43.07 -10.95 -64.72
C HIS A 272 -43.92 -10.20 -63.66
N GLN A 273 -43.56 -8.91 -63.53
CA GLN A 273 -44.36 -7.68 -63.29
C GLN A 273 -45.79 -7.69 -63.90
N PRO A 274 -46.75 -6.84 -63.46
CA PRO A 274 -46.60 -5.36 -63.58
C PRO A 274 -47.32 -4.46 -62.54
N GLU A 275 -47.03 -3.15 -62.66
CA GLU A 275 -47.91 -1.98 -62.42
C GLU A 275 -48.38 -1.64 -60.98
N ASN A 276 -48.60 -0.39 -60.53
CA ASN A 276 -48.33 0.99 -60.97
C ASN A 276 -48.77 1.92 -59.80
N MET A 277 -48.39 3.21 -59.84
CA MET A 277 -49.00 4.38 -59.15
C MET A 277 -48.92 4.47 -57.61
N SER A 278 -48.24 5.42 -56.96
CA SER A 278 -48.20 6.91 -57.02
C SER A 278 -49.07 7.59 -55.94
N ILE A 279 -48.46 8.60 -55.28
CA ILE A 279 -49.07 9.72 -54.52
C ILE A 279 -49.53 9.32 -53.10
N LEU A 280 -48.98 9.86 -52.01
CA LEU A 280 -48.77 11.27 -51.62
C LEU A 280 -47.58 11.40 -50.66
#